data_AF-A0A3M1FRS3-F1
#
_entry.id   AF-A0A3M1FRS3-F1
#
_cell.length_a   1.000
_cell.length_b   1.000
_cell.length_c   1.000
_cell.angle_alpha   90.00
_cell.angle_beta   90.00
_cell.angle_gamma   90.00
#
_symmetry.space_group_name_H-M   'P 1'
#
loop_
_entity.id
_entity.type
_entity.pdbx_description
1 polymer ?
#
loop_
_entity_poly.entity_id
_entity_poly.type
_entity_poly.pdbx_seq_one_letter_code
_entity_poly.pdbx_strand_id
1 'polypeptide(L)'
;MDFSWHSLDLVLYAPNVHQGGGRTLLLPVLKELAGNPAAGMILDHRLRIPDSLAIKGPMIRVFPDLKSRLVLEYRLRRLLGDRTIVLCMGNLPPLLARQGQQVVFLQNRYLVDHQSLAGFELPIRLRIALERRWLKACSNRVIAWVVQGATMAGLVRSQLDADTIVMPLVPDDLLHQEKAVSEQGKE
;
A
#
# COMPACT_ATOMS: atom_id res chain seq x y z
N MET A 1 15.93 -7.22 20.93
CA MET A 1 15.26 -5.99 21.38
C MET A 1 13.77 -6.18 21.17
N ASP A 2 13.06 -6.55 22.22
CA ASP A 2 11.60 -6.73 22.19
C ASP A 2 10.94 -5.35 22.33
N PHE A 3 10.71 -4.70 21.20
CA PHE A 3 9.88 -3.49 21.15
C PHE A 3 8.41 -3.89 21.31
N SER A 4 7.66 -3.20 22.18
CA SER A 4 6.23 -3.45 22.33
C SER A 4 5.47 -2.76 21.19
N TRP A 5 5.01 -3.55 20.20
CA TRP A 5 4.21 -3.04 19.08
C TRP A 5 2.77 -2.67 19.49
N HIS A 6 2.36 -3.02 20.71
CA HIS A 6 1.01 -2.77 21.24
C HIS A 6 0.71 -1.29 21.48
N SER A 7 1.73 -0.44 21.55
CA SER A 7 1.62 1.01 21.72
C SER A 7 1.77 1.79 20.41
N LEU A 8 1.76 1.11 19.26
CA LEU A 8 1.84 1.78 17.97
C LEU A 8 0.44 2.22 17.52
N ASP A 9 0.34 3.50 17.19
CA ASP A 9 -0.87 4.07 16.61
C ASP A 9 -0.95 3.80 15.10
N LEU A 10 0.21 3.64 14.44
CA LEU A 10 0.32 3.50 13.00
C LEU A 10 1.41 2.51 12.59
N VAL A 11 1.12 1.68 11.58
CA VAL A 11 2.07 0.78 10.94
C VAL A 11 2.05 0.98 9.43
N LEU A 12 3.20 1.36 8.86
CA LEU A 12 3.43 1.40 7.41
C LEU A 12 3.78 0.00 6.90
N TYR A 13 2.91 -0.58 6.07
CA TYR A 13 3.05 -1.93 5.54
C TYR A 13 3.34 -1.91 4.02
N ALA A 14 4.60 -2.18 3.66
CA ALA A 14 5.09 -2.16 2.28
C ALA A 14 6.12 -3.28 2.01
N PRO A 15 5.79 -4.56 2.26
CA PRO A 15 6.76 -5.67 2.20
C PRO A 15 7.25 -6.01 0.79
N ASN A 16 6.61 -5.48 -0.26
CA ASN A 16 6.91 -5.78 -1.66
C ASN A 16 7.23 -4.53 -2.50
N VAL A 17 7.40 -3.37 -1.87
CA VAL A 17 7.64 -2.09 -2.55
C VAL A 17 9.11 -1.74 -2.43
N HIS A 18 9.83 -1.76 -3.55
CA HIS A 18 11.27 -1.50 -3.59
C HIS A 18 11.74 -0.62 -4.77
N GLN A 19 10.95 -0.55 -5.85
CA GLN A 19 11.28 0.22 -7.06
C GLN A 19 10.02 0.71 -7.80
N GLY A 20 10.20 1.58 -8.79
CA GLY A 20 9.13 2.11 -9.64
C GLY A 20 8.18 3.07 -8.91
N GLY A 21 6.97 3.26 -9.47
CA GLY A 21 5.99 4.23 -8.96
C GLY A 21 5.57 4.00 -7.51
N GLY A 22 5.48 2.74 -7.06
CA GLY A 22 5.18 2.42 -5.66
C GLY A 22 6.24 2.96 -4.70
N ARG A 23 7.53 2.93 -5.08
CA ARG A 23 8.62 3.53 -4.28
C ARG A 23 8.50 5.05 -4.24
N THR A 24 8.23 5.69 -5.38
CA THR A 24 8.06 7.15 -5.46
C THR A 24 6.97 7.65 -4.51
N LEU A 25 5.89 6.88 -4.36
CA LEU A 25 4.80 7.18 -3.44
C LEU A 25 5.12 6.83 -1.98
N LEU A 26 5.89 5.77 -1.75
CA LEU A 26 6.26 5.33 -0.41
C LEU A 26 7.23 6.30 0.28
N LEU A 27 8.18 6.89 -0.46
CA LEU A 27 9.24 7.72 0.14
C LEU A 27 8.73 8.98 0.87
N PRO A 28 7.79 9.77 0.33
CA PRO A 28 7.20 10.89 1.05
C PRO A 28 6.51 10.46 2.35
N VAL A 29 5.70 9.38 2.30
CA VAL A 29 5.05 8.81 3.49
C VAL A 29 6.09 8.36 4.51
N LEU A 30 7.15 7.69 4.05
CA LEU A 30 8.25 7.25 4.91
C LEU A 30 8.96 8.44 5.57
N LYS A 31 9.15 9.54 4.85
CA LYS A 31 9.78 10.77 5.37
C LYS A 31 8.97 11.40 6.48
N GLU A 32 7.65 11.51 6.32
CA GLU A 32 6.78 12.04 7.38
C GLU A 32 6.76 11.15 8.62
N LEU A 33 6.83 9.82 8.43
CA LEU A 33 6.80 8.87 9.54
C LEU A 33 8.17 8.62 10.19
N ALA A 34 9.28 9.00 9.54
CA ALA A 34 10.64 8.70 10.00
C ALA A 34 10.90 9.18 11.43
N GLY A 35 10.44 10.39 11.75
CA GLY A 35 10.63 11.03 13.05
C GLY A 35 9.69 10.53 14.14
N ASN A 36 8.71 9.68 13.84
CA ASN A 36 7.70 9.24 14.80
C ASN A 36 8.09 7.89 15.45
N PRO A 37 8.43 7.86 16.74
CA PRO A 37 8.77 6.61 17.43
C PRO A 37 7.58 5.67 17.63
N ALA A 38 6.34 6.17 17.56
CA ALA A 38 5.11 5.39 17.65
C ALA A 38 4.63 4.86 16.28
N ALA A 39 5.38 5.10 15.20
CA ALA A 39 5.10 4.57 13.88
C ALA A 39 5.98 3.34 13.58
N GLY A 40 5.34 2.17 13.42
CA GLY A 40 6.03 0.96 12.98
C GLY A 40 6.17 0.90 11.47
N MET A 41 7.23 0.25 10.98
CA MET A 41 7.52 0.15 9.56
C MET A 41 7.84 -1.28 9.15
N ILE A 42 7.20 -1.75 8.09
CA ILE A 42 7.42 -3.06 7.48
C ILE A 42 7.74 -2.83 6.01
N LEU A 43 9.00 -3.00 5.64
CA LEU A 43 9.51 -2.59 4.34
C LEU A 43 10.18 -3.77 3.63
N ASP A 44 10.14 -3.77 2.30
CA ASP A 44 10.94 -4.71 1.49
C ASP A 44 12.43 -4.53 1.81
N HIS A 45 13.17 -5.63 1.97
CA HIS A 45 14.62 -5.62 2.22
C HIS A 45 15.39 -4.90 1.10
N ARG A 46 14.89 -4.94 -0.14
CA ARG A 46 15.53 -4.32 -1.30
C ARG A 46 15.25 -2.82 -1.40
N LEU A 47 14.36 -2.27 -0.58
CA LEU A 47 14.06 -0.84 -0.57
C LEU A 47 15.27 -0.06 -0.01
N ARG A 48 15.89 0.76 -0.86
CA ARG A 48 16.92 1.72 -0.43
C ARG A 48 16.26 2.93 0.23
N ILE A 49 16.52 3.11 1.52
CA ILE A 49 16.11 4.29 2.28
C ILE A 49 17.25 5.32 2.15
N PRO A 50 16.97 6.60 1.87
CA PRO A 50 17.99 7.64 1.87
C PRO A 50 18.67 7.76 3.24
N ASP A 51 20.00 7.89 3.26
CA ASP A 51 20.77 7.97 4.52
C ASP A 51 20.41 9.19 5.37
N SER A 52 19.85 10.23 4.75
CA SER A 52 19.35 11.43 5.43
C SER A 52 18.12 11.18 6.31
N LEU A 53 17.54 9.98 6.26
CA LEU A 53 16.24 9.68 6.85
C LEU A 53 16.41 8.83 8.11
N ALA A 54 16.39 9.51 9.26
CA ALA A 54 16.54 8.86 10.57
C ALA A 54 15.23 8.21 11.03
N ILE A 55 15.11 6.89 10.86
CA ILE A 55 13.97 6.11 11.34
C ILE A 55 14.05 5.93 12.85
N LYS A 56 13.12 6.54 13.59
CA LYS A 56 13.04 6.45 15.06
C LYS A 56 12.13 5.32 15.55
N GLY A 57 11.16 4.91 14.74
CA GLY A 57 10.21 3.85 15.07
C GLY A 57 10.74 2.43 14.78
N PRO A 58 10.03 1.38 15.23
CA PRO A 58 10.44 0.01 14.99
C PRO A 58 10.32 -0.36 13.50
N MET A 59 11.33 -1.02 12.96
CA MET A 59 11.39 -1.40 11.54
C MET A 59 11.64 -2.90 11.36
N ILE A 60 10.85 -3.54 10.49
CA ILE A 60 11.04 -4.91 10.01
C ILE A 60 11.34 -4.87 8.52
N ARG A 61 12.43 -5.54 8.11
CA ARG A 61 12.77 -5.77 6.70
C ARG A 61 12.31 -7.15 6.26
N VAL A 62 11.62 -7.22 5.14
CA VAL A 62 11.01 -8.46 4.62
C VAL A 62 11.72 -8.87 3.34
N PHE A 63 12.22 -10.11 3.32
CA PHE A 63 12.81 -10.68 2.11
C PHE A 63 11.73 -11.13 1.13
N PRO A 64 12.01 -11.12 -0.18
CA PRO A 64 11.05 -11.45 -1.22
C PRO A 64 10.78 -12.96 -1.36
N ASP A 65 10.78 -13.71 -0.26
CA ASP A 65 10.49 -15.13 -0.21
C ASP A 65 9.20 -15.43 0.56
N LEU A 66 8.57 -16.56 0.26
CA LEU A 66 7.29 -16.95 0.86
C LEU A 66 7.40 -17.19 2.38
N LYS A 67 8.54 -17.68 2.87
CA LYS A 67 8.71 -17.99 4.29
C LYS A 67 8.76 -16.70 5.10
N SER A 68 9.52 -15.71 4.67
CA SER A 68 9.60 -14.38 5.28
C SER A 68 8.22 -13.71 5.34
N ARG A 69 7.43 -13.84 4.27
CA ARG A 69 6.05 -13.33 4.26
C ARG A 69 5.15 -14.06 5.26
N LEU A 70 5.21 -15.40 5.34
CA LEU A 70 4.39 -16.16 6.29
C LEU A 70 4.78 -15.87 7.76
N VAL A 71 6.07 -15.75 8.05
CA VAL A 71 6.56 -15.38 9.38
C VAL A 71 6.09 -13.96 9.74
N LEU A 72 6.16 -13.02 8.81
CA LEU A 72 5.64 -11.67 9.00
C LEU A 72 4.14 -11.67 9.29
N GLU A 73 3.34 -12.41 8.53
CA GLU A 73 1.90 -12.52 8.73
C GLU A 73 1.55 -13.07 10.13
N TYR A 74 2.27 -14.10 10.57
CA TYR A 74 2.10 -14.65 11.92
C TYR A 74 2.51 -13.65 13.01
N ARG A 75 3.61 -12.92 12.80
CA ARG A 75 4.04 -11.86 13.72
C ARG A 75 3.00 -10.74 13.78
N LEU A 76 2.56 -10.22 12.65
CA LEU A 76 1.56 -9.15 12.56
C LEU A 76 0.27 -9.47 13.30
N ARG A 77 -0.20 -10.72 13.20
CA ARG A 77 -1.38 -11.19 13.94
C ARG A 77 -1.25 -11.02 15.46
N ARG A 78 -0.04 -11.00 16.01
CA ARG A 78 0.23 -10.85 17.44
C ARG A 78 0.67 -9.44 17.85
N LEU A 79 1.06 -8.60 16.88
CA LEU A 79 1.67 -7.30 17.14
C LEU A 79 0.69 -6.14 16.99
N LEU A 80 -0.35 -6.30 16.17
CA LEU A 80 -1.32 -5.24 15.91
C LEU A 80 -2.38 -5.20 16.99
N GLY A 81 -2.55 -4.03 17.63
CA GLY A 81 -3.68 -3.75 18.49
C GLY A 81 -4.93 -3.38 17.68
N ASP A 82 -6.11 -3.46 18.30
CA ASP A 82 -7.39 -3.18 17.63
C ASP A 82 -7.51 -1.72 17.16
N ARG A 83 -6.77 -0.80 17.78
CA ARG A 83 -6.73 0.63 17.43
C ARG A 83 -5.59 1.02 16.49
N THR A 84 -4.66 0.10 16.21
CA THR A 84 -3.52 0.39 15.35
C THR A 84 -3.99 0.53 13.91
N ILE A 85 -3.67 1.64 13.25
CA ILE A 85 -3.93 1.83 11.82
C ILE A 85 -2.81 1.16 11.03
N VAL A 86 -3.15 0.37 10.02
CA VAL A 86 -2.20 -0.29 9.12
C VAL A 86 -2.34 0.29 7.73
N LEU A 87 -1.36 1.10 7.31
CA LEU A 87 -1.31 1.70 5.98
C LEU A 87 -0.59 0.76 5.00
N CYS A 88 -1.34 0.07 4.15
CA CYS A 88 -0.83 -0.91 3.20
C CYS A 88 -0.50 -0.27 1.85
N MET A 89 0.78 -0.04 1.58
CA MET A 89 1.27 0.53 0.30
C MET A 89 1.58 -0.54 -0.78
N GLY A 90 1.41 -1.82 -0.45
CA GLY A 90 1.76 -2.95 -1.31
C GLY A 90 0.62 -3.51 -2.17
N ASN A 91 -0.49 -2.79 -2.33
CA ASN A 91 -1.76 -3.22 -2.96
C ASN A 91 -2.57 -4.30 -2.20
N LEU A 92 -1.96 -5.01 -1.26
CA LEU A 92 -2.61 -6.11 -0.54
C LEU A 92 -2.54 -5.85 0.96
N PRO A 93 -3.66 -6.02 1.69
CA PRO A 93 -3.64 -6.05 3.15
C PRO A 93 -2.97 -7.34 3.66
N PRO A 94 -2.47 -7.37 4.90
CA PRO A 94 -2.01 -8.61 5.51
C PRO A 94 -3.13 -9.67 5.53
N LEU A 95 -2.78 -10.91 5.20
CA LEU A 95 -3.74 -12.01 5.10
C LEU A 95 -4.23 -12.50 6.48
N LEU A 96 -3.29 -12.66 7.42
CA LEU A 96 -3.54 -13.30 8.73
C LEU A 96 -3.78 -12.30 9.85
N ALA A 97 -3.42 -11.03 9.67
CA ALA A 97 -3.78 -10.00 10.63
C ALA A 97 -5.29 -9.75 10.61
N ARG A 98 -5.91 -9.94 11.77
CA ARG A 98 -7.35 -9.68 11.99
C ARG A 98 -7.61 -8.45 12.85
N GLN A 99 -6.57 -7.96 13.53
CA GLN A 99 -6.61 -6.77 14.37
C GLN A 99 -5.98 -5.60 13.62
N GLY A 100 -6.32 -4.41 14.07
CA GLY A 100 -5.92 -3.16 13.44
C GLY A 100 -6.82 -2.74 12.29
N GLN A 101 -6.91 -1.44 12.10
CA GLN A 101 -7.72 -0.80 11.09
C GLN A 101 -6.92 -0.69 9.79
N GLN A 102 -7.30 -1.44 8.76
CA GLN A 102 -6.52 -1.53 7.53
C GLN A 102 -6.94 -0.45 6.54
N VAL A 103 -5.96 0.32 6.07
CA VAL A 103 -6.11 1.30 4.98
C VAL A 103 -5.24 0.84 3.83
N VAL A 104 -5.84 0.52 2.68
CA VAL A 104 -5.11 -0.08 1.55
C VAL A 104 -4.96 0.91 0.41
N PHE A 105 -3.71 1.21 0.06
CA PHE A 105 -3.37 1.96 -1.15
C PHE A 105 -3.31 1.02 -2.35
N LEU A 106 -4.29 1.16 -3.26
CA LEU A 106 -4.50 0.25 -4.37
C LEU A 106 -4.16 0.94 -5.70
N GLN A 107 -3.05 0.51 -6.29
CA GLN A 107 -2.52 0.99 -7.57
C GLN A 107 -2.78 -0.01 -8.70
N ASN A 108 -2.81 -1.31 -8.39
CA ASN A 108 -2.90 -2.34 -9.42
C ASN A 108 -4.35 -2.63 -9.82
N ARG A 109 -4.77 -2.08 -10.98
CA ARG A 109 -6.10 -2.32 -11.55
C ARG A 109 -6.42 -3.80 -11.76
N TYR A 110 -5.43 -4.64 -12.06
CA TYR A 110 -5.66 -6.06 -12.35
C TYR A 110 -6.15 -6.83 -11.13
N LEU A 111 -6.01 -6.31 -9.92
CA LEU A 111 -6.50 -6.96 -8.70
C LEU A 111 -7.99 -6.79 -8.47
N VAL A 112 -8.59 -5.79 -9.11
CA VAL A 112 -10.02 -5.44 -8.96
C VAL A 112 -10.78 -5.73 -10.23
N ASP A 113 -10.16 -5.41 -11.37
CA ASP A 113 -10.77 -5.52 -12.68
C ASP A 113 -10.86 -6.99 -13.12
N HIS A 114 -11.99 -7.39 -13.72
CA HIS A 114 -12.22 -8.73 -14.26
C HIS A 114 -11.64 -8.96 -15.66
N GLN A 115 -10.94 -7.97 -16.21
CA GLN A 115 -10.30 -8.10 -17.53
C GLN A 115 -9.52 -9.40 -17.70
N SER A 116 -9.61 -9.90 -18.94
CA SER A 116 -8.96 -11.13 -19.38
C SER A 116 -7.46 -11.03 -19.16
N LEU A 117 -6.90 -12.07 -18.54
CA LEU A 117 -5.45 -12.21 -18.37
C LEU A 117 -4.80 -12.93 -19.57
N ALA A 118 -5.52 -13.12 -20.68
CA ALA A 118 -5.09 -13.90 -21.84
C ALA A 118 -3.81 -13.37 -22.53
N GLY A 119 -3.40 -12.12 -22.26
CA GLY A 119 -2.14 -11.55 -22.75
C GLY A 119 -0.91 -11.84 -21.86
N PHE A 120 -1.10 -12.40 -20.65
CA PHE A 120 0.00 -12.68 -19.72
C PHE A 120 0.49 -14.12 -19.84
N GLU A 121 1.74 -14.35 -19.47
CA GLU A 121 2.26 -15.71 -19.26
C GLU A 121 1.56 -16.41 -18.08
N LEU A 122 1.44 -17.74 -18.13
CA LEU A 122 0.77 -18.54 -17.11
C LEU A 122 1.21 -18.24 -15.65
N PRO A 123 2.51 -18.04 -15.35
CA PRO A 123 2.93 -17.72 -13.98
C PRO A 123 2.35 -16.40 -13.47
N ILE A 124 2.27 -15.40 -14.34
CA ILE A 124 1.72 -14.09 -14.00
C ILE A 124 0.20 -14.19 -13.81
N ARG A 125 -0.50 -14.97 -14.65
CA ARG A 125 -1.94 -15.20 -14.49
C ARG A 125 -2.27 -15.85 -13.15
N LEU A 126 -1.54 -16.91 -12.80
CA LEU A 126 -1.75 -17.61 -11.54
C LEU A 126 -1.49 -16.68 -10.35
N ARG A 127 -0.42 -15.90 -10.41
CA ARG A 127 -0.09 -14.91 -9.38
C ARG A 127 -1.21 -13.88 -9.22
N ILE A 128 -1.67 -13.25 -10.30
CA ILE A 128 -2.77 -12.27 -10.24
C ILE A 128 -4.05 -12.91 -9.70
N ALA A 129 -4.37 -14.14 -10.11
CA ALA A 129 -5.54 -14.85 -9.60
C ALA A 129 -5.46 -15.12 -8.08
N LEU A 130 -4.27 -15.47 -7.56
CA LEU A 130 -4.04 -15.61 -6.13
C LEU A 130 -4.17 -14.27 -5.39
N GLU A 131 -3.58 -13.21 -5.94
CA GLU A 131 -3.65 -11.87 -5.36
C GLU A 131 -5.09 -11.33 -5.35
N ARG A 132 -5.90 -11.59 -6.40
CA ARG A 132 -7.35 -11.27 -6.43
C ARG A 132 -8.12 -11.97 -5.31
N ARG A 133 -7.89 -13.27 -5.12
CA ARG A 133 -8.55 -14.05 -4.05
C ARG A 133 -8.14 -13.55 -2.67
N TRP A 134 -6.86 -13.22 -2.49
CA TRP A 134 -6.37 -12.62 -1.26
C TRP A 134 -7.10 -11.30 -0.99
N LEU A 135 -7.09 -10.37 -1.95
CA LEU A 135 -7.75 -9.07 -1.80
C LEU A 135 -9.21 -9.24 -1.38
N LYS A 136 -9.96 -10.12 -2.05
CA LYS A 136 -11.36 -10.41 -1.72
C LYS A 136 -11.52 -10.98 -0.31
N ALA A 137 -10.66 -11.91 0.10
CA ALA A 137 -10.72 -12.53 1.44
C ALA A 137 -10.42 -11.56 2.59
N CYS A 138 -9.73 -10.45 2.31
CA CYS A 138 -9.41 -9.42 3.29
C CYS A 138 -10.26 -8.15 3.16
N SER A 139 -11.03 -7.99 2.07
CA SER A 139 -11.77 -6.76 1.76
C SER A 139 -12.65 -6.25 2.89
N ASN A 140 -13.39 -7.15 3.56
CA ASN A 140 -14.25 -6.82 4.70
C ASN A 140 -13.52 -6.24 5.93
N ARG A 141 -12.18 -6.30 5.97
CA ARG A 141 -11.36 -5.78 7.08
C ARG A 141 -10.74 -4.42 6.76
N VAL A 142 -10.82 -4.00 5.50
CA VAL A 142 -10.28 -2.72 5.03
C VAL A 142 -11.32 -1.65 5.33
N ILE A 143 -10.93 -0.70 6.17
CA ILE A 143 -11.82 0.41 6.57
C ILE A 143 -11.82 1.54 5.54
N ALA A 144 -10.77 1.64 4.72
CA ALA A 144 -10.65 2.63 3.67
C ALA A 144 -9.73 2.17 2.54
N TRP A 145 -10.16 2.44 1.31
CA TRP A 145 -9.37 2.20 0.10
C TRP A 145 -8.86 3.53 -0.44
N VAL A 146 -7.55 3.64 -0.64
CA VAL A 146 -6.92 4.83 -1.23
C VAL A 146 -6.49 4.50 -2.65
N VAL A 147 -6.90 5.32 -3.61
CA VAL A 147 -6.65 5.11 -5.05
C VAL A 147 -6.21 6.41 -5.72
N GLN A 148 -5.55 6.32 -6.87
CA GLN A 148 -4.96 7.51 -7.52
C GLN A 148 -5.87 8.25 -8.49
N GLY A 149 -7.07 7.75 -8.78
CA GLY A 149 -7.96 8.40 -9.75
C GLY A 149 -9.38 7.87 -9.76
N ALA A 150 -10.28 8.64 -10.38
CA ALA A 150 -11.71 8.37 -10.40
C ALA A 150 -12.07 7.02 -11.05
N THR A 151 -11.37 6.62 -12.12
CA THR A 151 -11.60 5.32 -12.77
C THR A 151 -11.33 4.15 -11.82
N MET A 152 -10.24 4.23 -11.06
CA MET A 152 -9.88 3.21 -10.08
C MET A 152 -10.84 3.20 -8.89
N ALA A 153 -11.30 4.38 -8.46
CA ALA A 153 -12.34 4.51 -7.43
C ALA A 153 -13.65 3.84 -7.87
N GLY A 154 -14.08 4.08 -9.12
CA GLY A 154 -15.25 3.43 -9.70
C GLY A 154 -15.12 1.90 -9.73
N LEU A 155 -13.96 1.39 -10.11
CA LEU A 155 -13.68 -0.05 -10.08
C LEU A 155 -13.80 -0.63 -8.68
N VAL A 156 -13.15 -0.02 -7.68
CA VAL A 156 -13.21 -0.49 -6.29
C VAL A 156 -14.64 -0.46 -5.76
N ARG A 157 -15.39 0.63 -5.97
CA ARG A 157 -16.80 0.72 -5.55
C ARG A 157 -17.64 -0.38 -6.20
N SER A 158 -17.47 -0.62 -7.50
CA SER A 158 -18.25 -1.63 -8.23
C SER A 158 -17.93 -3.08 -7.86
N GLN A 159 -16.68 -3.39 -7.49
CA GLN A 159 -16.22 -4.78 -7.30
C GLN A 159 -16.03 -5.19 -5.85
N LEU A 160 -15.75 -4.23 -4.96
CA LEU A 160 -15.49 -4.45 -3.54
C LEU A 160 -16.58 -3.85 -2.64
N ASP A 161 -17.58 -3.16 -3.21
CA ASP A 161 -18.68 -2.52 -2.50
C ASP A 161 -18.18 -1.66 -1.33
N ALA A 162 -17.14 -0.86 -1.60
CA ALA A 162 -16.40 -0.15 -0.58
C ALA A 162 -16.13 1.30 -0.97
N ASP A 163 -16.15 2.18 0.04
CA ASP A 163 -15.79 3.58 -0.12
C ASP A 163 -14.31 3.77 -0.42
N THR A 164 -14.02 4.82 -1.18
CA THR A 164 -12.69 5.11 -1.70
C THR A 164 -12.32 6.57 -1.50
N ILE A 165 -11.07 6.79 -1.11
CA ILE A 165 -10.41 8.08 -1.04
C ILE A 165 -9.56 8.21 -2.29
N VAL A 166 -9.82 9.24 -3.10
CA VAL A 166 -9.00 9.54 -4.28
C VAL A 166 -7.87 10.46 -3.86
N MET A 167 -6.64 10.01 -4.02
CA MET A 167 -5.42 10.77 -3.77
C MET A 167 -4.61 10.84 -5.07
N PRO A 168 -4.82 11.88 -5.89
CA PRO A 168 -4.12 12.01 -7.16
C PRO A 168 -2.61 12.16 -6.92
N LEU A 169 -1.81 11.59 -7.83
CA LEU A 169 -0.34 11.65 -7.76
C LEU A 169 0.18 13.09 -7.90
N VAL A 170 -0.56 13.91 -8.65
CA VAL A 170 -0.30 15.33 -8.86
C VAL A 170 -1.52 16.08 -8.31
N PRO A 171 -1.32 17.06 -7.41
CA PRO A 171 -2.37 17.97 -6.97
C PRO A 171 -3.12 18.59 -8.17
N ASP A 172 -4.46 18.62 -8.14
CA ASP A 172 -5.30 19.09 -9.26
C ASP A 172 -4.97 20.53 -9.68
N ASP A 173 -4.54 21.36 -8.73
CA ASP A 173 -4.07 22.73 -8.94
C ASP A 173 -2.86 22.83 -9.88
N LEU A 174 -1.99 21.82 -9.92
CA LEU A 174 -0.86 21.77 -10.85
C LEU A 174 -1.26 21.29 -12.25
N LEU A 175 -2.30 20.46 -12.37
CA LEU A 175 -2.83 19.99 -13.66
C LEU A 175 -3.58 21.10 -14.42
N HIS A 176 -4.18 22.06 -13.70
CA HIS A 176 -4.84 23.21 -14.30
C HIS A 176 -3.86 24.29 -14.78
N GLN A 177 -2.65 24.37 -14.21
CA GLN A 177 -1.63 25.32 -14.65
C GLN A 177 -1.00 24.93 -16.00
N GLU A 178 -0.80 23.64 -16.30
CA GLU A 178 -0.24 23.21 -17.60
C GLU A 178 -1.20 23.46 -18.77
N LYS A 179 -2.53 23.31 -18.56
CA LYS A 179 -3.51 23.59 -19.62
C LYS A 179 -3.54 25.07 -20.00
N ALA A 180 -3.48 25.97 -19.01
CA ALA A 180 -3.46 27.42 -19.23
C ALA A 180 -2.21 27.89 -20.00
N VAL A 181 -1.05 27.27 -19.77
CA VAL A 181 0.19 27.58 -20.50
C VAL A 181 0.17 27.03 -21.93
N SER A 182 -0.49 25.89 -22.16
CA SER A 182 -0.59 25.31 -23.51
C SER A 182 -1.56 26.07 -24.45
N GLU A 183 -2.53 26.78 -23.91
CA GLU A 183 -3.48 27.59 -24.68
C GLU A 183 -2.92 29.00 -25.00
N GLN A 184 -2.00 29.52 -24.20
CA GLN A 184 -1.35 30.82 -24.44
C GLN A 184 -0.18 30.77 -25.44
N GLY A 185 0.25 29.59 -25.87
CA GLY A 185 1.34 29.42 -26.87
C GLY A 185 0.86 29.26 -28.31
N LYS A 186 -0.43 29.51 -28.60
CA LYS A 186 -1.06 29.31 -29.92
C LYS A 186 -1.62 30.57 -30.57
N GLU A 187 -1.39 31.75 -29.97
CA GLU A 187 -1.72 33.06 -30.57
C GLU A 187 -0.50 33.74 -31.19
#